data_AF-A0A7C0Y5L1-F1
#
_entry.id   AF-A0A7C0Y5L1-F1
#
_cell.length_a   1.000
_cell.length_b   1.000
_cell.length_c   1.000
_cell.angle_alpha   90.00
_cell.angle_beta   90.00
_cell.angle_gamma   90.00
#
_symmetry.space_group_name_H-M   'P 1'
#
loop_
_entity.id
_entity.type
_entity.pdbx_description
1 polymer ?
#
loop_
_entity_poly.entity_id
_entity_poly.type
_entity_poly.pdbx_seq_one_letter_code
_entity_poly.pdbx_strand_id
1 'polypeptide(L)'
;MMFCEEMTKEQIWALLTPKEREIIAGGCHKPLDKTWLLKRIGQAFPAVGLKFPIVKELFKNLKKLDFPEENKWLISFYYDYFLMQNA
;
A
#
# COMPACT_ATOMS: atom_id res chain seq x y z
N MET A 1 -8.90 20.40 8.26
CA MET A 1 -7.96 19.28 8.47
C MET A 1 -8.71 17.99 8.18
N MET A 2 -8.53 17.38 7.00
CA MET A 2 -9.14 16.08 6.70
C MET A 2 -8.39 15.01 7.51
N PHE A 3 -8.97 14.58 8.62
CA PHE A 3 -8.55 13.38 9.33
C PHE A 3 -8.75 12.20 8.39
N CYS A 4 -7.72 11.82 7.66
CA CYS A 4 -7.74 10.54 6.95
C CYS A 4 -7.51 9.45 7.99
N GLU A 5 -8.63 8.92 8.48
CA GLU A 5 -8.71 7.70 9.28
C GLU A 5 -7.80 6.61 8.69
N GLU A 6 -7.14 5.86 9.56
CA GLU A 6 -6.38 4.70 9.14
C GLU A 6 -7.32 3.64 8.57
N MET A 7 -7.02 3.16 7.37
CA MET A 7 -7.84 2.12 6.74
C MET A 7 -7.56 0.75 7.37
N THR A 8 -8.61 -0.06 7.48
CA THR A 8 -8.51 -1.47 7.90
C THR A 8 -7.89 -2.33 6.80
N LYS A 9 -7.40 -3.53 7.15
CA LYS A 9 -6.83 -4.47 6.16
C LYS A 9 -7.88 -4.87 5.12
N GLU A 10 -9.14 -4.99 5.51
CA GLU A 10 -10.27 -5.31 4.64
C GLU A 10 -10.55 -4.20 3.65
N GLN A 11 -10.50 -2.93 4.10
CA GLN A 11 -10.67 -1.78 3.22
C GLN A 11 -9.51 -1.63 2.24
N ILE A 12 -8.27 -1.84 2.71
CA ILE A 12 -7.07 -1.83 1.83
C ILE A 12 -7.20 -2.96 0.79
N TRP A 13 -7.61 -4.16 1.21
CA TRP A 13 -7.82 -5.29 0.31
C TRP A 13 -8.94 -5.04 -0.71
N ALA A 14 -10.04 -4.41 -0.27
CA ALA A 14 -11.18 -4.07 -1.12
C ALA A 14 -10.82 -3.10 -2.25
N LEU A 15 -9.86 -2.19 -2.01
CA LEU A 15 -9.39 -1.25 -3.03
C LEU A 15 -8.56 -1.88 -4.14
N LEU A 16 -7.98 -3.07 -3.88
CA LEU A 16 -7.17 -3.80 -4.83
C LEU A 16 -8.02 -4.48 -5.91
N THR A 17 -7.58 -4.41 -7.17
CA THR A 17 -8.19 -5.18 -8.26
C THR A 17 -7.89 -6.68 -8.11
N PRO A 18 -8.67 -7.58 -8.74
CA PRO A 18 -8.40 -9.01 -8.70
C PRO A 18 -6.96 -9.36 -9.14
N LYS A 19 -6.46 -8.69 -10.18
CA LYS A 19 -5.10 -8.85 -10.69
C LYS A 19 -4.03 -8.41 -9.68
N GLU A 20 -4.26 -7.28 -9.00
CA GLU A 20 -3.35 -6.81 -7.94
C GLU A 20 -3.35 -7.78 -6.76
N ARG A 21 -4.52 -8.29 -6.37
CA ARG A 21 -4.64 -9.31 -5.33
C ARG A 21 -3.91 -10.60 -5.70
N GLU A 22 -3.96 -11.05 -6.95
CA GLU A 22 -3.19 -12.22 -7.40
C GLU A 22 -1.69 -11.98 -7.29
N ILE A 23 -1.20 -10.81 -7.74
CA ILE A 23 0.22 -10.43 -7.65
C ILE A 23 0.67 -10.38 -6.19
N ILE A 24 -0.15 -9.81 -5.30
CA ILE A 24 0.14 -9.67 -3.87
C ILE A 24 0.02 -11.01 -3.13
N ALA A 25 -0.97 -11.83 -3.47
CA ALA A 25 -1.25 -13.09 -2.81
C ALA A 25 -0.20 -14.15 -3.15
N GLY A 26 0.34 -14.16 -4.37
CA GLY A 26 1.35 -15.14 -4.80
C GLY A 26 0.96 -16.60 -4.50
N GLY A 27 -0.35 -16.91 -4.46
CA GLY A 27 -0.90 -18.22 -4.09
C GLY A 27 -1.21 -18.46 -2.60
N CYS A 28 -1.11 -17.46 -1.72
CA CYS A 28 -1.38 -17.63 -0.28
C CYS A 28 -2.86 -17.40 0.07
N HIS A 29 -3.54 -18.45 0.57
CA HIS A 29 -4.97 -18.43 0.93
C HIS A 29 -5.27 -18.02 2.40
N LYS A 30 -4.30 -17.51 3.16
CA LYS A 30 -4.53 -17.16 4.58
C LYS A 30 -4.80 -15.66 4.81
N PRO A 31 -5.75 -15.31 5.70
CA PRO A 31 -6.00 -13.92 6.07
C PRO A 31 -4.89 -13.45 7.00
N LEU A 32 -3.90 -12.79 6.42
CA LEU A 32 -2.75 -12.28 7.16
C LEU A 32 -3.06 -10.87 7.71
N ASP A 33 -2.35 -10.47 8.77
CA ASP A 33 -2.59 -9.23 9.50
C ASP A 33 -2.29 -7.97 8.66
N LYS A 34 -2.70 -6.79 9.14
CA LYS A 34 -2.53 -5.51 8.42
C LYS A 34 -1.07 -5.26 8.02
N THR A 35 -0.10 -5.62 8.87
CA THR A 35 1.32 -5.40 8.61
C THR A 35 1.82 -6.29 7.48
N TRP A 36 1.43 -7.56 7.48
CA TRP A 36 1.76 -8.48 6.39
C TRP A 36 1.19 -7.99 5.05
N LEU A 37 -0.08 -7.56 5.05
CA LEU A 37 -0.73 -7.09 3.83
C LEU A 37 -0.02 -5.87 3.25
N LEU A 38 0.22 -4.87 4.10
CA LEU A 38 0.99 -3.70 3.71
C LEU A 38 2.36 -4.11 3.20
N LYS A 39 3.04 -5.08 3.86
CA LYS A 39 4.34 -5.57 3.42
C LYS A 39 4.29 -6.14 1.99
N ARG A 40 3.33 -7.02 1.70
CA ARG A 40 3.21 -7.60 0.35
C ARG A 40 2.85 -6.57 -0.71
N ILE A 41 1.98 -5.63 -0.38
CA ILE A 41 1.62 -4.51 -1.25
C ILE A 41 2.87 -3.70 -1.61
N GLY A 42 3.70 -3.32 -0.64
CA GLY A 42 4.91 -2.54 -0.91
C GLY A 42 6.01 -3.32 -1.64
N GLN A 43 6.04 -4.66 -1.52
CA GLN A 43 6.93 -5.50 -2.33
C GLN A 43 6.46 -5.64 -3.77
N ALA A 44 5.15 -5.73 -3.99
CA ALA A 44 4.55 -5.79 -5.32
C ALA A 44 4.42 -4.40 -5.99
N PHE A 45 4.65 -3.32 -5.24
CA PHE A 45 4.39 -1.93 -5.62
C PHE A 45 4.82 -1.56 -7.06
N PRO A 46 6.03 -1.92 -7.53
CA PRO A 46 6.45 -1.61 -8.90
C PRO A 46 5.56 -2.21 -10.00
N ALA A 47 4.85 -3.30 -9.70
CA ALA A 47 4.00 -4.02 -10.65
C ALA A 47 2.50 -3.68 -10.53
N VAL A 48 2.04 -3.18 -9.39
CA VAL A 48 0.60 -2.98 -9.11
C VAL A 48 0.08 -1.55 -9.21
N GLY A 49 0.95 -0.52 -9.29
CA GLY A 49 0.52 0.86 -9.58
C GLY A 49 -0.64 1.36 -8.70
N LEU A 50 -0.41 1.52 -7.40
CA LEU A 50 -1.49 1.59 -6.41
C LEU A 50 -2.15 2.97 -6.28
N LYS A 51 -3.43 2.92 -5.89
CA LYS A 51 -4.31 4.07 -5.64
C LYS A 51 -3.90 4.86 -4.38
N PHE A 52 -4.19 6.15 -4.37
CA PHE A 52 -3.83 7.08 -3.29
C PHE A 52 -4.13 6.60 -1.86
N PRO A 53 -5.31 6.03 -1.53
CA PRO A 53 -5.58 5.61 -0.14
C PRO A 53 -4.63 4.51 0.35
N ILE A 54 -4.21 3.61 -0.54
CA ILE A 54 -3.26 2.54 -0.23
C ILE A 54 -1.85 3.13 -0.07
N VAL A 55 -1.44 4.01 -0.98
CA VAL A 55 -0.15 4.71 -0.92
C VAL A 55 -0.03 5.51 0.38
N LYS A 56 -1.11 6.19 0.80
CA LYS A 56 -1.18 6.91 2.06
C LYS A 56 -0.99 6.02 3.28
N GLU A 57 -1.64 4.86 3.32
CA GLU A 57 -1.47 3.92 4.43
C GLU A 57 -0.07 3.29 4.46
N LEU A 58 0.52 2.98 3.29
CA LEU A 58 1.90 2.52 3.20
C LEU A 58 2.87 3.59 3.72
N PHE A 59 2.67 4.85 3.32
CA PHE A 59 3.50 5.96 3.76
C PHE A 59 3.41 6.21 5.27
N LYS A 60 2.22 6.17 5.87
CA LYS A 60 2.05 6.26 7.34
C LYS A 60 2.83 5.15 8.08
N ASN A 61 2.91 3.96 7.49
CA ASN A 61 3.55 2.80 8.10
C ASN A 61 5.00 2.56 7.61
N LEU A 62 5.56 3.45 6.79
CA LEU A 62 6.86 3.24 6.11
C LEU A 62 8.00 2.84 7.06
N LYS A 63 8.03 3.44 8.27
CA LYS A 63 9.04 3.16 9.31
C LYS A 63 8.88 1.81 9.99
N LYS A 64 7.67 1.24 9.96
CA LYS A 64 7.33 -0.06 10.56
C LYS A 64 7.42 -1.20 9.54
N LEU A 65 7.41 -0.85 8.25
CA LEU A 65 7.46 -1.80 7.15
C LEU A 65 8.90 -2.17 6.83
N ASP A 66 9.16 -3.47 6.82
CA ASP A 66 10.44 -4.06 6.45
C ASP A 66 10.58 -4.14 4.93
N PHE A 67 10.79 -2.97 4.30
CA PHE A 67 10.99 -2.80 2.86
C PHE A 67 12.43 -2.47 2.50
N PRO A 68 12.87 -2.87 1.29
CA PRO A 68 14.02 -2.26 0.65
C PRO A 68 13.84 -0.73 0.56
N GLU A 69 14.92 0.02 0.75
CA GLU A 69 14.91 1.48 0.70
C GLU A 69 14.40 2.03 -0.64
N GLU A 70 14.68 1.35 -1.75
CA GLU A 70 14.16 1.68 -3.09
C GLU A 70 12.62 1.70 -3.13
N ASN A 71 11.97 0.70 -2.52
CA ASN A 71 10.52 0.62 -2.45
C ASN A 71 9.94 1.69 -1.51
N LYS A 72 10.64 2.02 -0.41
CA LYS A 72 10.25 3.11 0.49
C LYS A 72 10.30 4.46 -0.20
N TRP A 73 11.33 4.69 -1.00
CA TRP A 73 11.46 5.90 -1.82
C TRP A 73 10.31 6.00 -2.82
N LEU A 74 10.00 4.91 -3.54
CA LEU A 74 8.87 4.88 -4.48
C LEU A 74 7.55 5.22 -3.78
N ILE A 75 7.24 4.59 -2.64
CA ILE A 75 6.01 4.90 -1.89
C ILE A 75 5.94 6.38 -1.50
N SER A 76 7.06 6.96 -1.07
CA SER A 76 7.16 8.38 -0.70
C SER A 76 6.97 9.29 -1.92
N PHE A 77 7.64 8.99 -3.02
CA PHE A 77 7.50 9.69 -4.29
C PHE A 77 6.05 9.73 -4.78
N TYR A 78 5.37 8.59 -4.78
CA TYR A 78 3.96 8.53 -5.18
C TYR A 78 3.05 9.25 -4.20
N TYR A 79 3.32 9.19 -2.89
CA TYR A 79 2.55 9.94 -1.90
C TYR A 79 2.61 11.44 -2.17
N ASP A 80 3.81 11.97 -2.39
CA ASP A 80 4.02 13.38 -2.73
C ASP A 80 3.38 13.74 -4.07
N TYR A 81 3.53 12.89 -5.09
CA TYR A 81 2.90 13.07 -6.40
C TYR A 81 1.36 13.13 -6.33
N PHE A 82 0.73 12.24 -5.54
CA PHE A 82 -0.71 12.27 -5.35
C PHE A 82 -1.16 13.50 -4.55
N LEU A 83 -0.36 13.96 -3.57
CA LEU A 83 -0.65 15.22 -2.87
C LEU A 83 -0.55 16.41 -3.81
N MET A 84 0.45 16.48 -4.69
CA MET A 84 0.61 17.55 -5.67
C MET A 84 -0.53 17.60 -6.71
N GLN A 85 -1.14 16.46 -7.04
CA GLN A 85 -2.28 16.41 -7.96
C GLN A 85 -3.64 16.70 -7.30
N ASN A 86 -3.73 16.61 -5.97
CA ASN A 86 -4.97 16.83 -5.20
C ASN A 86 -4.89 18.06 -4.27
N ALA A 87 -3.85 18.90 -4.44
CA ALA A 87 -3.67 20.19 -3.77
C ALA A 87 -4.21 21.32 -4.65
#